data_AF-A0A966TQ48-F1
#
_entry.id   AF-A0A966TQ48-F1
#
_cell.length_a   1.000
_cell.length_b   1.000
_cell.length_c   1.000
_cell.angle_alpha   90.00
_cell.angle_beta   90.00
_cell.angle_gamma   90.00
#
_symmetry.space_group_name_H-M   'P 1'
#
loop_
_entity.id
_entity.type
_entity.pdbx_description
1 polymer ?
#
loop_
_entity_poly.entity_id
_entity_poly.type
_entity_poly.pdbx_seq_one_letter_code
_entity_poly.pdbx_strand_id
1 'polypeptide(L)'
;MNYVFQPPPINALPVAGSDCFFPVRRVYCVGRNYAAHAREMGFDPDREPPFFFCKPGDAQSVVAVPQGQTLAIPYPSLTANFHYEVELVVALGKGGKNIAVEEAAAHI
;
A
#
# COMPACT_ATOMS: atom_id res chain seq x y z
N MET A 1 -15.62 -24.90 1.65
CA MET A 1 -14.20 -25.24 1.96
C MET A 1 -14.15 -25.66 3.41
N ASN A 2 -13.44 -26.74 3.71
CA ASN A 2 -13.22 -27.18 5.10
C ASN A 2 -11.81 -26.78 5.49
N TYR A 3 -11.69 -25.77 6.35
CA TYR A 3 -10.40 -25.32 6.88
C TYR A 3 -10.08 -26.05 8.18
N VAL A 4 -8.79 -26.30 8.43
CA VAL A 4 -8.32 -26.93 9.68
C VAL A 4 -8.46 -26.02 10.91
N PHE A 5 -8.55 -24.71 10.70
CA PHE A 5 -8.89 -23.68 11.68
C PHE A 5 -9.52 -22.48 10.96
N GLN A 6 -10.15 -21.58 11.70
CA GLN A 6 -10.77 -20.39 11.13
C GLN A 6 -9.71 -19.47 10.49
N PRO A 7 -9.84 -19.10 9.20
CA PRO A 7 -8.91 -18.18 8.58
C PRO A 7 -9.03 -16.79 9.22
N PRO A 8 -7.94 -15.99 9.23
CA PRO A 8 -8.03 -14.60 9.65
C PRO A 8 -9.04 -13.84 8.77
N PRO A 9 -9.77 -12.88 9.33
CA PRO A 9 -10.69 -12.07 8.55
C PRO A 9 -9.94 -11.31 7.45
N ILE A 10 -10.61 -11.07 6.33
CA ILE A 10 -10.08 -10.22 5.26
C ILE A 10 -9.98 -8.80 5.82
N ASN A 11 -8.78 -8.22 5.80
CA ASN A 11 -8.60 -6.82 6.17
C ASN A 11 -9.33 -5.92 5.16
N ALA A 12 -10.01 -4.89 5.65
CA ALA A 12 -10.79 -4.01 4.80
C ALA A 12 -10.72 -2.56 5.28
N LEU A 13 -10.71 -1.62 4.33
CA LEU A 13 -10.60 -0.18 4.57
C LEU A 13 -11.99 0.48 4.53
N PRO A 14 -12.32 1.42 5.43
CA PRO A 14 -13.57 2.16 5.34
C PRO A 14 -13.60 3.06 4.09
N VAL A 15 -14.77 3.16 3.45
CA VAL A 15 -14.97 4.07 2.31
C VAL A 15 -15.58 5.38 2.81
N ALA A 16 -14.93 6.50 2.50
CA ALA A 16 -15.41 7.81 2.94
C ALA A 16 -16.85 8.08 2.43
N GLY A 17 -17.74 8.49 3.35
CA GLY A 17 -19.14 8.77 3.02
C GLY A 17 -20.01 7.53 2.75
N SER A 18 -19.56 6.34 3.13
CA SER A 18 -20.28 5.08 2.91
C SER A 18 -20.12 4.13 4.11
N ASP A 19 -21.11 3.26 4.31
CA ASP A 19 -21.03 2.15 5.27
C ASP A 19 -20.32 0.92 4.68
N CYS A 20 -19.83 1.03 3.44
CA CYS A 20 -19.09 -0.03 2.76
C CYS A 20 -17.60 -0.03 3.11
N PHE A 21 -16.97 -1.19 2.91
CA PHE A 21 -15.55 -1.40 3.12
C PHE A 21 -14.88 -1.94 1.85
N PHE A 22 -13.66 -1.49 1.59
CA PHE A 22 -12.81 -1.96 0.49
C PHE A 22 -11.93 -3.13 0.96
N PRO A 23 -12.13 -4.37 0.48
CA PRO A 23 -11.34 -5.53 0.92
C PRO A 23 -9.91 -5.47 0.34
N VAL A 24 -8.91 -5.49 1.22
CA VAL A 24 -7.51 -5.45 0.83
C VAL A 24 -7.07 -6.83 0.34
N ARG A 25 -6.58 -6.90 -0.91
CA ARG A 25 -6.06 -8.14 -1.50
C ARG A 25 -4.55 -8.26 -1.38
N ARG A 26 -3.82 -7.36 -2.04
CA ARG A 26 -2.35 -7.28 -2.06
C ARG A 26 -1.95 -5.82 -2.00
N VAL A 27 -0.80 -5.54 -1.39
CA VAL A 27 -0.21 -4.20 -1.31
C VAL A 27 1.07 -4.20 -2.13
N TYR A 28 1.07 -3.41 -3.20
CA TYR A 28 2.24 -3.17 -4.03
C TYR A 28 2.72 -1.74 -3.77
N CYS A 29 4.01 -1.58 -3.55
CA CYS A 29 4.66 -0.29 -3.32
C CYS A 29 5.68 -0.02 -4.43
N VAL A 30 5.90 1.26 -4.75
CA VAL A 30 6.82 1.66 -5.83
C VAL A 30 7.99 2.44 -5.23
N GLY A 31 9.18 1.83 -5.22
CA GLY A 31 10.40 2.47 -4.76
C GLY A 31 10.91 3.49 -5.77
N ARG A 32 11.40 4.63 -5.28
CA ARG A 32 12.07 5.69 -6.06
C ARG A 32 11.21 6.31 -7.18
N ASN A 33 9.90 6.41 -6.96
CA ASN A 33 8.97 6.96 -7.95
C ASN A 33 8.84 8.50 -7.95
N TYR A 34 9.65 9.20 -7.15
CA TYR A 34 9.72 10.66 -7.12
C TYR A 34 11.17 11.10 -7.34
N ALA A 35 11.41 11.86 -8.43
CA ALA A 35 12.76 12.24 -8.85
C ALA A 35 13.53 13.03 -7.79
N ALA A 36 12.83 13.87 -7.00
CA ALA A 36 13.45 14.62 -5.91
C ALA A 36 13.97 13.69 -4.78
N HIS A 37 13.21 12.65 -4.45
CA HIS A 37 13.59 11.68 -3.41
C HIS A 37 14.72 10.74 -3.87
N ALA A 38 14.75 10.36 -5.15
CA ALA A 38 15.87 9.60 -5.72
C ALA A 38 17.20 10.36 -5.59
N ARG A 39 17.20 11.67 -5.87
CA ARG A 39 18.39 12.54 -5.71
C ARG A 39 18.82 12.69 -4.26
N GLU A 40 17.86 12.82 -3.33
CA GLU A 40 18.12 12.90 -1.88
C GLU A 40 18.82 11.64 -1.34
N MET A 41 18.43 10.48 -1.83
CA MET A 41 19.04 9.19 -1.48
C MET A 41 20.37 8.91 -2.21
N GLY A 42 20.90 9.87 -2.97
CA GLY A 42 22.17 9.78 -3.69
C GLY A 42 22.12 9.00 -5.00
N PHE A 43 20.92 8.77 -5.55
CA PHE A 43 20.71 8.07 -6.82
C PHE A 43 20.41 9.04 -7.97
N ASP A 44 20.86 8.68 -9.17
CA ASP A 44 20.56 9.41 -10.40
C ASP A 44 19.19 8.95 -10.95
N PRO A 45 18.12 9.78 -10.89
CA PRO A 45 16.77 9.39 -11.30
C PRO A 45 16.65 9.06 -12.79
N ASP A 46 17.61 9.47 -13.62
CA ASP A 46 17.60 9.21 -15.06
C ASP A 46 18.28 7.88 -15.43
N ARG A 47 18.89 7.16 -14.47
CA ARG A 47 19.64 5.92 -14.71
C ARG A 47 18.95 4.63 -14.24
N GLU A 48 18.02 4.71 -13.29
CA GLU A 48 17.40 3.50 -12.71
C GLU A 48 15.87 3.59 -12.69
N PRO A 49 15.15 2.62 -13.30
CA PRO A 49 13.69 2.62 -13.27
C PRO A 49 13.16 2.39 -11.85
N PRO A 50 11.93 2.84 -11.55
CA PRO A 50 11.25 2.46 -10.30
C PRO A 50 11.14 0.94 -10.19
N PHE A 51 11.15 0.45 -8.95
CA PHE A 51 11.01 -0.98 -8.67
C PHE A 51 9.83 -1.25 -7.74
N PHE A 52 9.34 -2.48 -7.77
CA PHE A 52 8.20 -2.88 -6.95
C PHE A 52 8.62 -3.78 -5.79
N PHE A 53 7.98 -3.58 -4.65
CA PHE A 53 8.00 -4.51 -3.53
C PHE A 53 6.58 -4.66 -2.96
N CYS A 54 6.41 -5.58 -2.01
CA CYS A 54 5.10 -5.89 -1.44
C CYS A 54 5.11 -5.78 0.09
N LYS A 55 3.94 -5.47 0.64
CA LYS A 55 3.62 -5.67 2.06
C LYS A 55 2.46 -6.67 2.17
N PRO A 56 2.33 -7.39 3.31
CA PRO A 56 1.12 -8.16 3.58
C PRO A 56 -0.11 -7.25 3.54
N GLY A 57 -1.26 -7.81 3.14
CA GLY A 57 -2.54 -7.09 3.10
C GLY A 57 -3.31 -7.12 4.42
N ASP A 58 -2.72 -7.67 5.48
CA ASP A 58 -3.38 -7.85 6.78
C ASP A 58 -3.49 -6.55 7.59
N ALA A 59 -4.24 -6.63 8.70
CA ALA A 59 -4.51 -5.51 9.59
C ALA A 59 -3.29 -5.06 10.42
N GLN A 60 -2.15 -5.76 10.36
CA GLN A 60 -0.90 -5.29 10.98
C GLN A 60 -0.09 -4.43 10.01
N SER A 61 -0.17 -4.73 8.72
CA SER A 61 0.58 -4.05 7.66
C SER A 61 -0.20 -2.88 7.05
N VAL A 62 -1.54 -2.97 7.00
CA VAL A 62 -2.43 -1.92 6.49
C VAL A 62 -3.45 -1.57 7.58
N VAL A 63 -3.25 -0.41 8.20
CA VAL A 63 -4.08 0.07 9.31
C VAL A 63 -4.87 1.29 8.86
N ALA A 64 -6.19 1.21 8.88
CA ALA A 64 -7.06 2.35 8.60
C ALA A 64 -7.02 3.33 9.78
N VAL A 65 -6.80 4.62 9.50
CA VAL A 65 -6.87 5.70 10.49
C VAL A 65 -7.99 6.66 10.07
N PRO A 66 -9.11 6.70 10.81
CA PRO A 66 -10.20 7.63 10.49
C PRO A 66 -9.74 9.08 10.57
N GLN A 67 -10.36 9.95 9.77
CA GLN A 67 -10.06 11.38 9.78
C GLN A 67 -10.19 11.96 11.19
N GLY A 68 -9.19 12.75 11.60
CA GLY A 68 -9.14 13.37 12.93
C GLY A 68 -8.71 12.44 14.06
N GLN A 69 -8.39 11.17 13.78
CA GLN A 69 -7.80 10.26 14.76
C GLN A 69 -6.29 10.16 14.60
N THR A 70 -5.62 9.83 15.70
CA THR A 70 -4.18 9.57 15.75
C THR A 70 -3.96 8.10 16.04
N LEU A 71 -3.17 7.43 15.21
CA LEU A 71 -2.76 6.05 15.43
C LEU A 71 -1.51 5.98 16.31
N ALA A 72 -1.55 5.18 17.37
CA ALA A 72 -0.35 4.77 18.09
C ALA A 72 0.31 3.61 17.33
N ILE A 73 1.48 3.86 16.74
CA ILE A 73 2.28 2.83 16.06
C ILE A 73 3.37 2.35 17.02
N PRO A 74 3.39 1.07 17.43
CA PRO A 74 4.49 0.53 18.23
C PRO A 74 5.81 0.63 17.48
N TYR A 75 6.85 1.07 18.16
CA TYR A 75 8.19 1.14 17.57
C TYR A 75 8.71 -0.30 17.28
N PRO A 76 9.16 -0.61 16.05
CA PRO A 76 9.56 -1.96 15.66
C PRO A 76 10.83 -2.44 16.38
N SER A 77 10.87 -3.73 16.74
CA SER A 77 11.85 -4.27 17.69
C SER A 77 13.29 -4.40 17.18
N LEU A 78 13.51 -4.53 15.87
CA LEU A 78 14.82 -4.83 15.26
C LEU A 78 15.44 -3.66 14.50
N THR A 79 15.07 -2.42 14.82
CA THR A 79 15.70 -1.22 14.23
C THR A 79 15.94 -0.14 15.27
N ALA A 80 16.96 0.69 15.09
CA ALA A 80 17.17 1.94 15.84
C ALA A 80 16.92 3.19 14.96
N ASN A 81 16.45 2.98 13.73
CA ASN A 81 16.29 4.02 12.71
C ASN A 81 15.01 3.73 11.89
N PHE A 82 13.86 4.08 12.46
CA PHE A 82 12.55 3.85 11.84
C PHE A 82 12.11 5.08 11.05
N HIS A 83 11.95 4.94 9.73
CA HIS A 83 11.67 6.04 8.81
C HIS A 83 10.19 6.16 8.47
N TYR A 84 9.76 7.36 8.10
CA TYR A 84 8.42 7.64 7.59
C TYR A 84 8.49 8.00 6.10
N GLU A 85 7.50 7.56 5.34
CA GLU A 85 7.31 7.89 3.93
C GLU A 85 5.82 8.17 3.70
N VAL A 86 5.49 9.32 3.11
CA VAL A 86 4.12 9.66 2.72
C VAL A 86 3.95 9.32 1.25
N GLU A 87 2.94 8.52 0.93
CA GLU A 87 2.65 8.06 -0.43
C GLU A 87 1.17 8.24 -0.77
N LEU A 88 0.88 8.45 -2.06
CA LEU A 88 -0.46 8.29 -2.58
C LEU A 88 -0.77 6.80 -2.76
N VAL A 89 -1.87 6.34 -2.16
CA VAL A 89 -2.37 4.98 -2.34
C VAL A 89 -3.45 4.96 -3.43
N VAL A 90 -3.31 4.02 -4.37
CA VAL A 90 -4.32 3.73 -5.40
C VAL A 90 -4.97 2.39 -5.08
N ALA A 91 -6.29 2.39 -4.86
CA ALA A 91 -7.09 1.18 -4.72
C ALA A 91 -7.55 0.73 -6.11
N LEU A 92 -7.54 -0.58 -6.40
CA LEU A 92 -7.91 -1.12 -7.72
C LEU A 92 -9.24 -1.87 -7.65
N GLY A 93 -10.27 -1.37 -8.34
CA GLY A 93 -11.56 -2.01 -8.48
C GLY A 93 -11.62 -3.15 -9.52
N LYS A 94 -10.69 -3.20 -10.48
CA LYS A 94 -10.71 -4.18 -11.58
C LYS A 94 -9.34 -4.83 -11.82
N GLY A 95 -9.31 -6.16 -11.92
CA GLY A 95 -8.12 -6.90 -12.30
C GLY A 95 -7.76 -6.81 -13.79
N GLY A 96 -6.54 -7.19 -14.16
CA GLY A 96 -6.09 -7.25 -15.55
C GLY A 96 -4.64 -7.72 -15.65
N LYS A 97 -4.17 -7.96 -16.88
CA LYS A 97 -2.77 -8.28 -17.20
C LYS A 97 -2.42 -7.58 -18.51
N ASN A 98 -1.22 -7.00 -18.59
CA ASN A 98 -0.77 -6.21 -19.75
C ASN A 98 -1.79 -5.12 -20.15
N ILE A 99 -2.29 -4.39 -19.16
CA ILE A 99 -3.26 -3.31 -19.35
C ILE A 99 -2.58 -2.18 -20.13
N ALA A 100 -3.24 -1.68 -21.18
CA ALA A 100 -2.75 -0.54 -21.95
C ALA A 100 -2.69 0.71 -21.05
N VAL A 101 -1.71 1.59 -21.26
CA VAL A 101 -1.49 2.76 -20.40
C VAL A 101 -2.72 3.66 -20.37
N GLU A 102 -3.39 3.79 -21.52
CA GLU A 102 -4.58 4.61 -21.72
C GLU A 102 -5.81 4.05 -21.00
N GLU A 103 -5.82 2.75 -20.71
CA GLU A 103 -6.91 2.06 -20.01
C GLU A 103 -6.66 1.92 -18.50
N ALA A 104 -5.44 2.21 -18.02
CA ALA A 104 -5.03 1.95 -16.65
C ALA A 104 -5.93 2.64 -15.61
N ALA A 105 -6.35 3.89 -15.87
CA ALA A 105 -7.22 4.64 -14.97
C ALA A 105 -8.60 4.00 -14.77
N ALA A 106 -9.10 3.22 -15.74
CA ALA A 106 -10.38 2.53 -15.64
C ALA A 106 -10.34 1.30 -14.71
N HIS A 107 -9.17 0.94 -14.17
CA HIS A 107 -8.99 -0.16 -13.23
C HIS A 107 -8.90 0.28 -11.76
N ILE A 108 -8.77 1.59 -11.54
CA ILE A 108 -8.72 2.23 -10.23
C ILE A 108 -10.13 2.21 -9.62
#